data_AF-A0A7S0RNL1-F1
#
_entry.id   AF-A0A7S0RNL1-F1
#
_cell.length_a   1.000
_cell.length_b   1.000
_cell.length_c   1.000
_cell.angle_alpha   90.00
_cell.angle_beta   90.00
_cell.angle_gamma   90.00
#
_symmetry.space_group_name_H-M   'P 1'
#
loop_
_entity.id
_entity.type
_entity.pdbx_description
1 polymer ?
#
loop_
_entity_poly.entity_id
_entity_poly.type
_entity_poly.pdbx_seq_one_letter_code
_entity_poly.pdbx_strand_id
1 'polypeptide(L)'
;KFHNPRPFEDLSKPVPNFRSMNLKAGEVPRFFDNVLQGRASDAVEQKNTWWAARKKEAEEAVKAKTFNPFPTVPVPAWSYGKSVSIDSLKQVTDAYVKTLEPKRKLQLSAVPASVKDSINSYAKSLKQDKTAGELLGMLAKAVAENAVVVEGGKVLEGFKYVSKAVAAKVIAARRAEVHDRYLKYWAKKVMVSPELAAVPLKEVDAQLASKFENVAPKYAEVLSAAGAGPKTLAERVAGSPAFSTFFLKRETAEGVKEDLPPSEAEVQGAAVAAKLEDPAAALQALLGPELTALGAGAGPLSAQVRAVTEHRYTPDRYMYREGMALAKRLEAEEAAAAAAGQDAAKPHTPVQQVLDHMRAIEARATEFEAAKRSADTPYTAYAVAKKQEFLKDASNLALDELLAPEVVSEMMDIELAELAELEASIDDAEEEELWSLTLAAQLKHLQKHFGVDLPHGVIAHMDPITIKKIDWETTNNLEDFDITLEDMGAEAAKEQWALETLSHHFLPLIRYRRAKAKSAGIAYDPELASPLR
;
A
#
# COMPACT_ATOMS: atom_id res chain seq x y z
N LYS A 1 -17.09 -8.56 7.30
CA LYS A 1 -17.88 -7.46 6.66
C LYS A 1 -18.27 -6.28 7.59
N PHE A 2 -19.24 -6.41 8.51
CA PHE A 2 -19.84 -5.27 9.27
C PHE A 2 -18.97 -4.65 10.39
N HIS A 3 -17.80 -5.24 10.66
CA HIS A 3 -16.80 -4.66 11.57
C HIS A 3 -15.83 -3.71 10.86
N ASN A 4 -15.62 -3.89 9.55
CA ASN A 4 -14.85 -2.95 8.74
C ASN A 4 -15.70 -1.69 8.51
N PRO A 5 -15.20 -0.47 8.79
CA PRO A 5 -15.93 0.75 8.49
C PRO A 5 -15.93 1.13 7.00
N ARG A 6 -14.95 0.70 6.19
CA ARG A 6 -14.86 1.08 4.76
C ARG A 6 -16.10 0.72 3.92
N PRO A 7 -16.76 -0.46 4.11
CA PRO A 7 -18.01 -0.77 3.42
C PRO A 7 -19.19 0.17 3.73
N PHE A 8 -19.10 0.99 4.79
CA PHE A 8 -20.08 2.01 5.12
C PHE A 8 -19.67 3.40 4.59
N GLU A 9 -18.51 3.51 3.95
CA GLU A 9 -18.12 4.75 3.30
C GLU A 9 -18.87 4.90 1.98
N ASP A 10 -19.53 6.05 1.81
CA ASP A 10 -20.23 6.39 0.58
C ASP A 10 -19.26 7.02 -0.42
N LEU A 11 -18.73 6.18 -1.32
CA LEU A 11 -17.83 6.59 -2.40
C LEU A 11 -18.54 7.41 -3.50
N SER A 12 -19.87 7.49 -3.49
CA SER A 12 -20.64 8.30 -4.45
C SER A 12 -20.84 9.76 -4.00
N LYS A 13 -20.50 10.08 -2.73
CA LYS A 13 -20.60 11.45 -2.23
C LYS A 13 -19.72 12.40 -3.06
N PRO A 14 -20.23 13.60 -3.41
CA PRO A 14 -19.42 14.62 -4.08
C PRO A 14 -18.16 14.93 -3.29
N VAL A 15 -17.01 14.86 -3.95
CA VAL A 15 -15.72 15.24 -3.36
C VAL A 15 -15.50 16.75 -3.58
N PRO A 16 -15.44 17.56 -2.52
CA PRO A 16 -15.26 19.00 -2.67
C PRO A 16 -13.92 19.34 -3.36
N ASN A 17 -13.97 20.15 -4.41
CA ASN A 17 -12.77 20.54 -5.15
C ASN A 17 -12.03 21.67 -4.40
N PHE A 18 -10.79 21.42 -3.96
CA PHE A 18 -10.00 22.42 -3.25
C PHE A 18 -9.78 23.71 -4.07
N ARG A 19 -9.81 23.65 -5.41
CA ARG A 19 -9.63 24.82 -6.28
C ARG A 19 -10.76 25.85 -6.17
N SER A 20 -11.94 25.46 -5.68
CA SER A 20 -13.07 26.37 -5.45
C SER A 20 -13.14 26.93 -4.03
N MET A 21 -12.17 26.60 -3.16
CA MET A 21 -12.22 26.92 -1.73
C MET A 21 -11.37 28.13 -1.30
N ASN A 22 -10.69 28.80 -2.25
CA ASN A 22 -9.83 29.97 -2.00
C ASN A 22 -8.75 29.77 -0.91
N LEU A 23 -8.14 28.60 -0.89
CA LEU A 23 -7.05 28.18 -0.01
C LEU A 23 -5.71 28.75 -0.47
N LYS A 24 -4.87 29.12 0.49
CA LYS A 24 -3.46 29.52 0.28
C LYS A 24 -2.53 28.31 0.35
N ALA A 25 -1.26 28.52 -0.04
CA ALA A 25 -0.20 27.56 0.20
C ALA A 25 -0.11 27.16 1.69
N GLY A 26 0.08 25.87 1.95
CA GLY A 26 0.07 25.28 3.29
C GLY A 26 -1.32 25.02 3.90
N GLU A 27 -2.41 25.55 3.32
CA GLU A 27 -3.78 25.27 3.77
C GLU A 27 -4.38 24.04 3.08
N VAL A 28 -3.94 23.70 1.88
CA VAL A 28 -4.42 22.55 1.10
C VAL A 28 -4.25 21.20 1.84
N PRO A 29 -3.10 20.88 2.48
CA PRO A 29 -2.96 19.64 3.24
C PRO A 29 -3.98 19.51 4.37
N ARG A 30 -4.26 20.61 5.08
CA ARG A 30 -5.26 20.65 6.16
C ARG A 30 -6.68 20.47 5.63
N PHE A 31 -6.97 21.04 4.47
CA PHE A 31 -8.24 20.83 3.79
C PHE A 31 -8.43 19.34 3.43
N PHE A 32 -7.43 18.69 2.85
CA PHE A 32 -7.48 17.25 2.57
C PHE A 32 -7.67 16.42 3.83
N ASP A 33 -6.93 16.72 4.90
CA ASP A 33 -7.06 16.03 6.18
C ASP A 33 -8.49 16.19 6.76
N ASN A 34 -9.09 17.38 6.68
CA ASN A 34 -10.46 17.62 7.14
C ASN A 34 -11.50 16.85 6.32
N VAL A 35 -11.37 16.83 4.99
CA VAL A 35 -12.29 16.09 4.11
C VAL A 35 -12.20 14.59 4.39
N LEU A 36 -10.98 14.06 4.54
CA LEU A 36 -10.76 12.65 4.80
C LEU A 36 -11.27 12.24 6.20
N GLN A 37 -10.98 13.04 7.23
CA GLN A 37 -11.49 12.80 8.59
C GLN A 37 -13.02 12.88 8.65
N GLY A 38 -13.64 13.85 7.96
CA GLY A 38 -15.09 13.97 7.88
C GLY A 38 -15.73 12.72 7.27
N ARG A 39 -15.22 12.26 6.13
CA ARG A 39 -15.70 11.03 5.48
C ARG A 39 -15.50 9.78 6.34
N ALA A 40 -14.34 9.64 6.98
CA ALA A 40 -14.07 8.52 7.87
C ALA A 40 -15.00 8.51 9.09
N SER A 41 -15.25 9.69 9.69
CA SER A 41 -16.20 9.85 10.79
C SER A 41 -17.62 9.48 10.37
N ASP A 42 -18.09 9.95 9.22
CA ASP A 42 -19.41 9.59 8.66
C ASP A 42 -19.55 8.06 8.48
N ALA A 43 -18.53 7.39 7.95
CA ALA A 43 -18.54 5.94 7.75
C ALA A 43 -18.62 5.17 9.09
N VAL A 44 -17.88 5.64 10.10
CA VAL A 44 -17.94 5.08 11.46
C VAL A 44 -19.31 5.31 12.11
N GLU A 45 -19.90 6.50 11.91
CA GLU A 45 -21.24 6.80 12.40
C GLU A 45 -22.30 5.93 11.73
N GLN A 46 -22.24 5.74 10.41
CA GLN A 46 -23.13 4.83 9.68
C GLN A 46 -23.00 3.38 10.17
N LYS A 47 -21.76 2.92 10.40
CA LYS A 47 -21.50 1.63 11.04
C LYS A 47 -22.15 1.54 12.43
N ASN A 48 -22.03 2.57 13.26
CA ASN A 48 -22.62 2.58 14.60
C ASN A 48 -24.16 2.58 14.56
N THR A 49 -24.76 3.33 13.64
CA THR A 49 -26.21 3.31 13.39
C THR A 49 -26.68 1.92 12.98
N TRP A 50 -25.94 1.25 12.08
CA TRP A 50 -26.24 -0.13 11.69
C TRP A 50 -26.17 -1.08 12.90
N TRP A 51 -25.13 -0.98 13.73
CA TRP A 51 -25.00 -1.82 14.93
C TRP A 51 -26.08 -1.54 15.98
N ALA A 52 -26.51 -0.29 16.14
CA ALA A 52 -27.61 0.07 17.02
C ALA A 52 -28.93 -0.57 16.56
N ALA A 53 -29.23 -0.49 15.25
CA ALA A 53 -30.40 -1.15 14.68
C ALA A 53 -30.32 -2.67 14.83
N ARG A 54 -29.15 -3.27 14.53
CA ARG A 54 -28.93 -4.70 14.66
C ARG A 54 -29.07 -5.20 16.10
N LYS A 55 -28.57 -4.42 17.07
CA LYS A 55 -28.72 -4.72 18.51
C LYS A 55 -30.20 -4.72 18.91
N LYS A 56 -30.96 -3.71 18.49
CA LYS A 56 -32.40 -3.61 18.77
C LYS A 56 -33.17 -4.81 18.17
N GLU A 57 -32.89 -5.15 16.91
CA GLU A 57 -33.50 -6.31 16.23
C GLU A 57 -33.20 -7.62 16.98
N ALA A 58 -31.94 -7.80 17.42
CA ALA A 58 -31.55 -8.97 18.19
C ALA A 58 -32.25 -9.02 19.56
N GLU A 59 -32.37 -7.90 20.27
CA GLU A 59 -33.08 -7.81 21.56
C GLU A 59 -34.58 -8.13 21.42
N GLU A 60 -35.22 -7.68 20.34
CA GLU A 60 -36.61 -8.00 20.02
C GLU A 60 -36.79 -9.49 19.68
N ALA A 61 -35.89 -10.04 18.86
CA ALA A 61 -35.90 -11.47 18.51
C ALA A 61 -35.69 -12.37 19.74
N VAL A 62 -34.88 -11.93 20.71
CA VAL A 62 -34.68 -12.64 21.99
C VAL A 62 -35.96 -12.63 22.82
N LYS A 63 -36.67 -11.49 22.92
CA LYS A 63 -37.94 -11.43 23.66
C LYS A 63 -39.02 -12.34 23.09
N ALA A 64 -39.00 -12.58 21.78
CA ALA A 64 -40.01 -13.38 21.07
C ALA A 64 -39.70 -14.90 21.05
N LYS A 65 -38.53 -15.35 21.50
CA LYS A 65 -38.13 -16.77 21.46
C LYS A 65 -38.02 -17.38 22.85
N THR A 66 -38.57 -18.58 22.99
CA THR A 66 -38.25 -19.49 24.10
C THR A 66 -36.90 -20.14 23.80
N PHE A 67 -35.90 -19.84 24.62
CA PHE A 67 -34.57 -20.45 24.50
C PHE A 67 -34.51 -21.78 25.22
N ASN A 68 -33.81 -22.75 24.62
CA ASN A 68 -33.34 -23.89 25.38
C ASN A 68 -32.39 -23.39 26.48
N PRO A 69 -32.49 -23.93 27.70
CA PRO A 69 -31.61 -23.53 28.79
C PRO A 69 -30.14 -23.73 28.40
N PHE A 70 -29.32 -22.71 28.65
CA PHE A 70 -27.88 -22.82 28.47
C PHE A 70 -27.32 -23.92 29.38
N PRO A 71 -26.27 -24.65 28.95
CA PRO A 71 -25.60 -25.60 29.81
C PRO A 71 -25.03 -24.88 31.05
N THR A 72 -25.18 -25.50 32.22
CA THR A 72 -24.62 -24.97 33.47
C THR A 72 -23.10 -25.09 33.47
N VAL A 73 -22.41 -24.09 34.02
CA VAL A 73 -20.94 -24.17 34.23
C VAL A 73 -20.63 -25.39 35.09
N PRO A 74 -19.71 -26.28 34.67
CA PRO A 74 -19.38 -27.46 35.43
C PRO A 74 -18.68 -27.04 36.74
N VAL A 75 -19.37 -27.23 37.85
CA VAL A 75 -18.85 -27.00 39.21
C VAL A 75 -18.91 -28.30 40.00
N PRO A 76 -17.99 -28.51 40.95
CA PRO A 76 -17.99 -29.73 41.74
C PRO A 76 -19.28 -29.81 42.54
N ALA A 77 -19.93 -30.98 42.51
CA ALA A 77 -21.12 -31.24 43.30
C ALA A 77 -20.80 -31.08 44.79
N TRP A 78 -21.39 -30.06 45.41
CA TRP A 78 -21.24 -29.74 46.82
C TRP A 78 -22.61 -29.62 47.48
N SER A 79 -22.77 -30.25 48.64
CA SER A 79 -23.99 -30.16 49.46
C SER A 79 -23.62 -29.77 50.88
N TYR A 80 -24.43 -28.91 51.50
CA TYR A 80 -24.21 -28.45 52.87
C TYR A 80 -23.99 -29.62 53.84
N GLY A 81 -22.95 -29.52 54.67
CA GLY A 81 -22.56 -30.55 55.63
C GLY A 81 -21.79 -31.75 55.06
N LYS A 82 -21.51 -31.81 53.74
CA LYS A 82 -20.65 -32.84 53.12
C LYS A 82 -19.41 -32.20 52.49
N SER A 83 -18.28 -32.90 52.58
CA SER A 83 -17.06 -32.53 51.87
C SER A 83 -17.19 -32.85 50.38
N VAL A 84 -16.52 -32.06 49.53
CA VAL A 84 -16.42 -32.34 48.09
C VAL A 84 -15.44 -33.49 47.89
N SER A 85 -15.85 -34.53 47.17
CA SER A 85 -14.95 -35.65 46.86
C SER A 85 -13.95 -35.26 45.78
N ILE A 86 -12.76 -35.87 45.81
CA ILE A 86 -11.76 -35.67 44.77
C ILE A 86 -12.27 -36.12 43.39
N ASP A 87 -13.16 -37.12 43.34
CA ASP A 87 -13.73 -37.61 42.08
C ASP A 87 -14.67 -36.59 41.43
N SER A 88 -15.43 -35.83 42.24
CA SER A 88 -16.22 -34.69 41.77
C SER A 88 -15.34 -33.58 41.17
N LEU A 89 -14.19 -33.30 41.80
CA LEU A 89 -13.21 -32.34 41.28
C LEU A 89 -12.53 -32.81 39.98
N LYS A 90 -12.22 -34.11 39.87
CA LYS A 90 -11.64 -34.71 38.66
C LYS A 90 -12.62 -34.63 37.48
N GLN A 91 -13.89 -34.99 37.69
CA GLN A 91 -14.92 -34.91 36.65
C GLN A 91 -15.09 -33.49 36.08
N VAL A 92 -15.03 -32.48 36.94
CA VAL A 92 -15.09 -31.07 36.51
C VAL A 92 -13.84 -30.66 35.74
N THR A 93 -12.67 -31.14 36.16
CA THR A 93 -11.41 -30.90 35.43
C THR A 93 -11.43 -31.53 34.04
N ASP A 94 -11.93 -32.77 33.93
CA ASP A 94 -12.11 -33.45 32.65
C ASP A 94 -13.08 -32.67 31.74
N ALA A 95 -14.16 -32.11 32.31
CA ALA A 95 -15.08 -31.26 31.56
C ALA A 95 -14.39 -29.99 31.04
N TYR A 96 -13.57 -29.31 31.85
CA TYR A 96 -12.81 -28.14 31.40
C TYR A 96 -11.78 -28.49 30.33
N VAL A 97 -11.01 -29.57 30.49
CA VAL A 97 -10.02 -30.00 29.49
C VAL A 97 -10.71 -30.37 28.18
N LYS A 98 -11.86 -31.03 28.24
CA LYS A 98 -12.67 -31.33 27.05
C LYS A 98 -13.14 -30.07 26.32
N THR A 99 -13.40 -28.95 27.02
CA THR A 99 -13.75 -27.68 26.36
C THR A 99 -12.58 -26.99 25.67
N LEU A 100 -11.32 -27.36 26.01
CA LEU A 100 -10.14 -26.85 25.32
C LEU A 100 -9.93 -27.52 23.96
N GLU A 101 -10.54 -28.70 23.73
CA GLU A 101 -10.45 -29.36 22.43
C GLU A 101 -11.09 -28.47 21.35
N PRO A 102 -10.32 -28.06 20.33
CA PRO A 102 -10.87 -27.25 19.26
C PRO A 102 -11.97 -28.03 18.54
N LYS A 103 -13.09 -27.35 18.28
CA LYS A 103 -14.27 -27.94 17.63
C LYS A 103 -13.91 -28.65 16.32
N ARG A 104 -12.99 -28.08 15.57
CA ARG A 104 -12.38 -28.64 14.36
C ARG A 104 -10.88 -28.68 14.56
N LYS A 105 -10.28 -29.85 14.34
CA LYS A 105 -8.81 -30.02 14.40
C LYS A 105 -8.25 -30.67 13.17
N LEU A 106 -6.98 -30.38 12.91
CA LEU A 106 -6.18 -31.10 11.93
C LEU A 106 -5.71 -32.40 12.59
N GLN A 107 -6.22 -33.54 12.11
CA GLN A 107 -5.76 -34.83 12.58
C GLN A 107 -4.46 -35.17 11.86
N LEU A 108 -3.36 -35.04 12.60
CA LEU A 108 -2.04 -35.37 12.13
C LEU A 108 -1.57 -36.58 12.94
N SER A 109 -1.65 -37.76 12.33
CA SER A 109 -1.23 -39.01 12.97
C SER A 109 0.29 -38.99 13.16
N ALA A 110 0.74 -38.78 14.39
CA ALA A 110 2.13 -38.99 14.74
C ALA A 110 2.55 -40.40 14.33
N VAL A 111 3.70 -40.54 13.64
CA VAL A 111 4.23 -41.86 13.28
C VAL A 111 4.47 -42.65 14.58
N PRO A 112 3.76 -43.76 14.84
CA PRO A 112 3.90 -44.50 16.09
C PRO A 112 5.32 -45.02 16.28
N ALA A 113 5.79 -45.14 17.52
CA ALA A 113 7.12 -45.65 17.83
C ALA A 113 7.38 -47.03 17.19
N SER A 114 6.37 -47.91 17.20
CA SER A 114 6.44 -49.23 16.55
C SER A 114 6.70 -49.15 15.04
N VAL A 115 6.14 -48.15 14.36
CA VAL A 115 6.37 -47.91 12.93
C VAL A 115 7.75 -47.32 12.70
N LYS A 116 8.19 -46.39 13.56
CA LYS A 116 9.55 -45.84 13.53
C LYS A 116 10.60 -46.96 13.69
N ASP A 117 10.40 -47.84 14.66
CA ASP A 117 11.30 -48.97 14.94
C ASP A 117 11.30 -50.01 13.82
N SER A 118 10.16 -50.22 13.16
CA SER A 118 10.04 -51.10 11.99
C SER A 118 10.81 -50.54 10.79
N ILE A 119 10.72 -49.24 10.53
CA ILE A 119 11.44 -48.58 9.43
C ILE A 119 12.95 -48.56 9.72
N ASN A 120 13.34 -48.29 10.96
CA ASN A 120 14.74 -48.38 11.38
C ASN A 120 15.28 -49.80 11.24
N SER A 121 14.50 -50.81 11.61
CA SER A 121 14.87 -52.22 11.44
C SER A 121 14.97 -52.65 9.98
N TYR A 122 14.08 -52.12 9.11
CA TYR A 122 14.10 -52.36 7.67
C TYR A 122 15.28 -51.67 6.98
N ALA A 123 15.60 -50.43 7.36
CA ALA A 123 16.78 -49.74 6.86
C ALA A 123 18.08 -50.48 7.29
N LYS A 124 18.11 -51.00 8.52
CA LYS A 124 19.19 -51.88 9.03
C LYS A 124 19.33 -53.16 8.21
N SER A 125 18.22 -53.83 7.88
CA SER A 125 18.27 -55.09 7.11
C SER A 125 18.80 -54.89 5.69
N LEU A 126 18.62 -53.70 5.11
CA LEU A 126 19.14 -53.31 3.80
C LEU A 126 20.54 -52.67 3.85
N LYS A 127 21.17 -52.56 5.03
CA LYS A 127 22.43 -51.84 5.26
C LYS A 127 22.38 -50.36 4.84
N GLN A 128 21.20 -49.74 4.92
CA GLN A 128 20.92 -48.35 4.57
C GLN A 128 20.69 -47.48 5.83
N ASP A 129 21.43 -47.74 6.91
CA ASP A 129 21.24 -47.06 8.20
C ASP A 129 21.31 -45.53 8.13
N LYS A 130 22.07 -45.00 7.17
CA LYS A 130 22.23 -43.56 6.96
C LYS A 130 21.00 -42.89 6.33
N THR A 131 20.13 -43.63 5.64
CA THR A 131 18.92 -43.09 4.98
C THR A 131 17.63 -43.34 5.78
N ALA A 132 17.69 -44.09 6.89
CA ALA A 132 16.54 -44.36 7.75
C ALA A 132 15.85 -43.07 8.25
N GLY A 133 16.66 -42.06 8.62
CA GLY A 133 16.16 -40.75 9.05
C GLY A 133 15.46 -39.97 7.92
N GLU A 134 15.96 -40.07 6.69
CA GLU A 134 15.33 -39.45 5.51
C GLU A 134 14.01 -40.13 5.14
N LEU A 135 13.95 -41.46 5.18
CA LEU A 135 12.73 -42.24 4.95
C LEU A 135 11.65 -41.90 5.99
N LEU A 136 12.02 -41.78 7.26
CA LEU A 136 11.11 -41.33 8.32
C LEU A 136 10.63 -39.90 8.09
N GLY A 137 11.50 -39.00 7.63
CA GLY A 137 11.15 -37.63 7.26
C GLY A 137 10.17 -37.57 6.09
N MET A 138 10.40 -38.37 5.04
CA MET A 138 9.50 -38.48 3.89
C MET A 138 8.15 -39.06 4.28
N LEU A 139 8.10 -40.11 5.11
CA LEU A 139 6.85 -40.68 5.59
C LEU A 139 6.07 -39.67 6.44
N ALA A 140 6.74 -38.98 7.37
CA ALA A 140 6.10 -37.94 8.18
C ALA A 140 5.52 -36.82 7.30
N LYS A 141 6.25 -36.42 6.24
CA LYS A 141 5.77 -35.43 5.27
C LYS A 141 4.56 -35.93 4.46
N ALA A 142 4.59 -37.16 3.96
CA ALA A 142 3.49 -37.75 3.21
C ALA A 142 2.21 -37.94 4.05
N VAL A 143 2.36 -38.31 5.33
CA VAL A 143 1.24 -38.38 6.27
C VAL A 143 0.68 -36.98 6.55
N ALA A 144 1.56 -35.98 6.65
CA ALA A 144 1.17 -34.61 6.89
C ALA A 144 0.51 -33.93 5.69
N GLU A 145 0.93 -34.26 4.47
CA GLU A 145 0.28 -33.80 3.22
C GLU A 145 -1.13 -34.36 3.05
N ASN A 146 -1.43 -35.52 3.66
CA ASN A 146 -2.76 -36.14 3.68
C ASN A 146 -3.51 -35.90 5.01
N ALA A 147 -3.11 -34.90 5.79
CA ALA A 147 -3.78 -34.58 7.05
C ALA A 147 -5.24 -34.20 6.79
N VAL A 148 -6.15 -34.80 7.57
CA VAL A 148 -7.59 -34.60 7.42
C VAL A 148 -8.13 -33.73 8.55
N VAL A 149 -9.15 -32.92 8.25
CA VAL A 149 -9.85 -32.13 9.26
C VAL A 149 -10.96 -32.98 9.88
N VAL A 150 -11.02 -32.96 11.21
CA VAL A 150 -11.95 -33.77 12.00
C VAL A 150 -12.80 -32.86 12.88
N GLU A 151 -14.11 -33.10 12.91
CA GLU A 151 -15.09 -32.47 13.80
C GLU A 151 -15.79 -33.55 14.62
N GLY A 152 -15.70 -33.49 15.95
CA GLY A 152 -16.33 -34.49 16.83
C GLY A 152 -15.90 -35.94 16.57
N GLY A 153 -14.67 -36.17 16.11
CA GLY A 153 -14.13 -37.49 15.78
C GLY A 153 -14.48 -38.02 14.38
N LYS A 154 -15.21 -37.25 13.56
CA LYS A 154 -15.55 -37.60 12.17
C LYS A 154 -14.77 -36.73 11.18
N VAL A 155 -14.30 -37.34 10.10
CA VAL A 155 -13.64 -36.63 9.00
C VAL A 155 -14.66 -35.75 8.28
N LEU A 156 -14.30 -34.48 8.04
CA LEU A 156 -15.09 -33.56 7.23
C LEU A 156 -14.73 -33.72 5.76
N GLU A 157 -15.55 -34.47 5.02
CA GLU A 157 -15.36 -34.66 3.58
C GLU A 157 -15.56 -33.35 2.80
N GLY A 158 -14.66 -33.07 1.85
CA GLY A 158 -14.74 -31.90 0.98
C GLY A 158 -14.44 -30.56 1.66
N PHE A 159 -13.95 -30.56 2.90
CA PHE A 159 -13.61 -29.32 3.61
C PHE A 159 -12.41 -28.61 2.96
N LYS A 160 -12.64 -27.39 2.50
CA LYS A 160 -11.60 -26.53 1.91
C LYS A 160 -11.37 -25.33 2.81
N TYR A 161 -10.10 -24.98 3.00
CA TYR A 161 -9.70 -23.80 3.75
C TYR A 161 -8.47 -23.17 3.09
N VAL A 162 -8.27 -21.88 3.33
CA VAL A 162 -7.05 -21.16 2.94
C VAL A 162 -6.19 -21.00 4.18
N SER A 163 -4.91 -21.39 4.08
CA SER A 163 -4.00 -21.19 5.20
C SER A 163 -3.44 -19.78 5.24
N LYS A 164 -3.08 -19.28 6.44
CA LYS A 164 -2.42 -17.98 6.63
C LYS A 164 -1.11 -17.92 5.85
N ALA A 165 -0.39 -19.04 5.75
CA ALA A 165 0.80 -19.17 4.90
C ALA A 165 0.50 -18.94 3.41
N VAL A 166 -0.58 -19.53 2.89
CA VAL A 166 -1.00 -19.35 1.50
C VAL A 166 -1.53 -17.93 1.28
N ALA A 167 -2.36 -17.42 2.18
CA ALA A 167 -2.88 -16.05 2.13
C ALA A 167 -1.74 -15.01 2.12
N ALA A 168 -0.77 -15.14 3.02
CA ALA A 168 0.40 -14.27 3.07
C ALA A 168 1.21 -14.33 1.76
N LYS A 169 1.36 -15.51 1.16
CA LYS A 169 2.02 -15.67 -0.15
C LYS A 169 1.27 -14.95 -1.28
N VAL A 170 -0.06 -15.06 -1.31
CA VAL A 170 -0.91 -14.37 -2.30
C VAL A 170 -0.81 -12.86 -2.13
N ILE A 171 -0.91 -12.37 -0.89
CA ILE A 171 -0.77 -10.95 -0.57
C ILE A 171 0.61 -10.42 -0.96
N ALA A 172 1.69 -11.15 -0.64
CA ALA A 172 3.06 -10.75 -1.00
C ALA A 172 3.26 -10.68 -2.52
N ALA A 173 2.74 -11.65 -3.26
CA ALA A 173 2.79 -11.64 -4.73
C ALA A 173 2.01 -10.45 -5.31
N ARG A 174 0.80 -10.18 -4.78
CA ARG A 174 -0.03 -9.06 -5.22
C ARG A 174 0.59 -7.70 -4.88
N ARG A 175 1.20 -7.57 -3.70
CA ARG A 175 1.99 -6.39 -3.31
C ARG A 175 3.12 -6.11 -4.29
N ALA A 176 3.88 -7.15 -4.66
CA ALA A 176 4.97 -7.02 -5.62
C ALA A 176 4.48 -6.55 -7.00
N GLU A 177 3.34 -7.05 -7.46
CA GLU A 177 2.73 -6.65 -8.75
C GLU A 177 2.29 -5.18 -8.75
N VAL A 178 1.51 -4.76 -7.74
CA VAL A 178 1.05 -3.37 -7.63
C VAL A 178 2.24 -2.41 -7.44
N HIS A 179 3.25 -2.84 -6.69
CA HIS A 179 4.49 -2.07 -6.50
C HIS A 179 5.28 -1.89 -7.80
N ASP A 180 5.41 -2.94 -8.62
CA ASP A 180 6.07 -2.85 -9.93
C ASP A 180 5.35 -1.85 -10.85
N ARG A 181 4.01 -1.82 -10.83
CA ARG A 181 3.23 -0.79 -11.53
C ARG A 181 3.50 0.61 -10.98
N TYR A 182 3.54 0.77 -9.66
CA TYR A 182 3.86 2.04 -9.00
C TYR A 182 5.25 2.56 -9.39
N LEU A 183 6.25 1.68 -9.45
CA LEU A 183 7.60 2.02 -9.91
C LEU A 183 7.61 2.45 -11.38
N LYS A 184 6.91 1.71 -12.25
CA LYS A 184 6.79 2.06 -13.68
C LYS A 184 6.14 3.41 -13.90
N TYR A 185 5.08 3.70 -13.15
CA TYR A 185 4.40 4.99 -13.18
C TYR A 185 5.36 6.14 -12.85
N TRP A 186 6.11 6.04 -11.75
CA TRP A 186 7.09 7.09 -11.40
C TRP A 186 8.29 7.13 -12.35
N ALA A 187 8.74 5.99 -12.86
CA ALA A 187 9.82 5.93 -13.85
C ALA A 187 9.45 6.70 -15.13
N LYS A 188 8.21 6.57 -15.64
CA LYS A 188 7.73 7.38 -16.79
C LYS A 188 7.88 8.88 -16.52
N LYS A 189 7.46 9.34 -15.33
CA LYS A 189 7.51 10.76 -14.95
C LYS A 189 8.94 11.26 -14.81
N VAL A 190 9.79 10.50 -14.14
CA VAL A 190 11.21 10.85 -13.91
C VAL A 190 12.02 10.81 -15.20
N MET A 191 11.70 9.93 -16.15
CA MET A 191 12.38 9.91 -17.46
C MET A 191 12.08 11.16 -18.30
N VAL A 192 10.88 11.73 -18.18
CA VAL A 192 10.49 12.95 -18.89
C VAL A 192 10.93 14.20 -18.15
N SER A 193 10.64 14.25 -16.85
CA SER A 193 10.87 15.38 -15.95
C SER A 193 11.61 14.92 -14.68
N PRO A 194 12.91 14.60 -14.78
CA PRO A 194 13.74 14.20 -13.64
C PRO A 194 13.79 15.25 -12.53
N GLU A 195 13.61 16.53 -12.86
CA GLU A 195 13.53 17.64 -11.91
C GLU A 195 12.44 17.48 -10.84
N LEU A 196 11.40 16.65 -11.09
CA LEU A 196 10.38 16.32 -10.08
C LEU A 196 10.98 15.69 -8.82
N ALA A 197 12.11 14.97 -8.94
CA ALA A 197 12.81 14.36 -7.81
C ALA A 197 13.46 15.39 -6.87
N ALA A 198 13.52 16.67 -7.24
CA ALA A 198 13.99 17.74 -6.37
C ALA A 198 12.98 18.12 -5.27
N VAL A 199 11.70 17.80 -5.46
CA VAL A 199 10.65 18.07 -4.47
C VAL A 199 10.36 16.81 -3.66
N PRO A 200 10.57 16.82 -2.33
CA PRO A 200 10.19 15.68 -1.48
C PRO A 200 8.68 15.44 -1.54
N LEU A 201 8.26 14.17 -1.66
CA LEU A 201 6.84 13.78 -1.74
C LEU A 201 5.99 14.40 -0.62
N LYS A 202 6.50 14.39 0.62
CA LYS A 202 5.82 14.96 1.79
C LYS A 202 5.56 16.48 1.73
N GLU A 203 6.29 17.21 0.88
CA GLU A 203 6.16 18.67 0.79
C GLU A 203 5.29 19.14 -0.37
N VAL A 204 4.92 18.24 -1.30
CA VAL A 204 4.16 18.56 -2.52
C VAL A 204 2.82 19.23 -2.18
N ASP A 205 2.00 18.59 -1.33
CA ASP A 205 0.68 19.11 -0.97
C ASP A 205 0.75 20.50 -0.33
N ALA A 206 1.83 20.79 0.40
CA ALA A 206 2.00 22.07 1.09
C ALA A 206 2.31 23.21 0.12
N GLN A 207 2.80 22.92 -1.09
CA GLN A 207 3.03 23.94 -2.11
C GLN A 207 1.74 24.37 -2.81
N LEU A 208 0.71 23.52 -2.81
CA LEU A 208 -0.53 23.75 -3.55
C LEU A 208 -1.36 24.88 -2.93
N ALA A 209 -2.11 25.59 -3.78
CA ALA A 209 -3.12 26.57 -3.42
C ALA A 209 -4.32 26.44 -4.36
N SER A 210 -5.46 27.08 -4.04
CA SER A 210 -6.65 26.99 -4.90
C SER A 210 -6.46 27.60 -6.29
N LYS A 211 -5.59 28.59 -6.41
CA LYS A 211 -5.23 29.26 -7.66
C LYS A 211 -3.75 29.10 -7.95
N PHE A 212 -3.38 29.03 -9.23
CA PHE A 212 -2.03 28.69 -9.66
C PHE A 212 -1.00 29.77 -9.26
N GLU A 213 -1.36 31.03 -9.38
CA GLU A 213 -0.53 32.18 -8.99
C GLU A 213 -0.20 32.23 -7.49
N ASN A 214 -0.96 31.49 -6.66
CA ASN A 214 -0.76 31.41 -5.21
C ASN A 214 -0.01 30.14 -4.77
N VAL A 215 0.45 29.31 -5.72
CA VAL A 215 1.33 28.16 -5.42
C VAL A 215 2.62 28.69 -4.80
N ALA A 216 3.12 28.02 -3.77
CA ALA A 216 4.31 28.49 -3.06
C ALA A 216 5.53 28.60 -4.00
N PRO A 217 6.25 29.73 -4.00
CA PRO A 217 7.37 29.95 -4.92
C PRO A 217 8.62 29.16 -4.53
N LYS A 218 8.63 28.48 -3.37
CA LYS A 218 9.80 27.81 -2.75
C LYS A 218 10.59 26.93 -3.73
N TYR A 219 9.90 26.23 -4.63
CA TYR A 219 10.51 25.34 -5.61
C TYR A 219 10.40 25.83 -7.06
N ALA A 220 9.65 26.90 -7.32
CA ALA A 220 9.25 27.26 -8.68
C ALA A 220 10.45 27.64 -9.57
N GLU A 221 11.30 28.55 -9.10
CA GLU A 221 12.46 29.03 -9.87
C GLU A 221 13.51 27.93 -10.07
N VAL A 222 13.80 27.15 -9.02
CA VAL A 222 14.80 26.06 -9.07
C VAL A 222 14.32 24.93 -9.99
N LEU A 223 13.02 24.57 -9.96
CA LEU A 223 12.46 23.56 -10.86
C LEU A 223 12.46 24.03 -12.32
N SER A 224 12.10 25.28 -12.56
CA SER A 224 12.17 25.88 -13.90
C SER A 224 13.59 25.86 -14.44
N ALA A 225 14.57 26.28 -13.62
CA ALA A 225 15.98 26.24 -13.99
C ALA A 225 16.50 24.81 -14.21
N ALA A 226 16.12 23.86 -13.37
CA ALA A 226 16.49 22.45 -13.53
C ALA A 226 15.90 21.82 -14.80
N GLY A 227 14.68 22.24 -15.20
CA GLY A 227 14.07 21.85 -16.46
C GLY A 227 14.91 22.23 -17.68
N ALA A 228 15.63 23.36 -17.62
CA ALA A 228 16.53 23.78 -18.70
C ALA A 228 17.81 22.91 -18.83
N GLY A 229 18.06 22.01 -17.88
CA GLY A 229 19.13 21.01 -17.93
C GLY A 229 20.40 21.39 -17.16
N PRO A 230 21.46 20.57 -17.26
CA PRO A 230 22.65 20.68 -16.40
C PRO A 230 23.61 21.82 -16.76
N LYS A 231 23.34 22.54 -17.86
CA LYS A 231 24.14 23.68 -18.32
C LYS A 231 23.35 24.96 -18.09
N THR A 232 23.98 25.99 -17.54
CA THR A 232 23.36 27.31 -17.38
C THR A 232 23.09 27.97 -18.74
N LEU A 233 22.31 29.05 -18.78
CA LEU A 233 22.04 29.77 -20.04
C LEU A 233 23.35 30.26 -20.68
N ALA A 234 24.25 30.86 -19.89
CA ALA A 234 25.56 31.31 -20.37
C ALA A 234 26.39 30.17 -20.98
N GLU A 235 26.37 28.99 -20.38
CA GLU A 235 27.09 27.81 -20.90
C GLU A 235 26.47 27.27 -22.19
N ARG A 236 25.14 27.35 -22.33
CA ARG A 236 24.45 26.98 -23.57
C ARG A 236 24.74 27.98 -24.69
N VAL A 237 24.73 29.28 -24.38
CA VAL A 237 25.07 30.35 -25.33
C VAL A 237 26.53 30.25 -25.79
N ALA A 238 27.48 30.03 -24.87
CA ALA A 238 28.89 29.82 -25.21
C ALA A 238 29.11 28.57 -26.09
N GLY A 239 28.27 27.53 -25.91
CA GLY A 239 28.28 26.33 -26.74
C GLY A 239 27.48 26.42 -28.05
N SER A 240 26.86 27.56 -28.34
CA SER A 240 25.97 27.72 -29.50
C SER A 240 26.75 27.85 -30.83
N PRO A 241 26.08 27.62 -31.98
CA PRO A 241 26.69 27.85 -33.29
C PRO A 241 27.21 29.28 -33.50
N ALA A 242 26.60 30.28 -32.86
CA ALA A 242 27.04 31.68 -32.97
C ALA A 242 28.47 31.88 -32.43
N PHE A 243 28.80 31.29 -31.28
CA PHE A 243 30.13 31.36 -30.67
C PHE A 243 31.17 30.45 -31.35
N SER A 244 30.71 29.56 -32.23
CA SER A 244 31.59 28.80 -33.11
C SER A 244 32.03 29.55 -34.37
N THR A 245 31.49 30.76 -34.61
CA THR A 245 31.83 31.59 -35.77
C THR A 245 33.21 32.25 -35.64
N PHE A 246 33.83 32.62 -36.77
CA PHE A 246 35.19 33.18 -36.80
C PHE A 246 35.39 34.39 -35.89
N PHE A 247 34.40 35.29 -35.81
CA PHE A 247 34.50 36.53 -35.03
C PHE A 247 34.39 36.30 -33.52
N LEU A 248 33.63 35.30 -33.09
CA LEU A 248 33.36 35.03 -31.66
C LEU A 248 34.17 33.84 -31.12
N LYS A 249 34.94 33.14 -31.96
CA LYS A 249 35.73 31.96 -31.56
C LYS A 249 36.78 32.21 -30.47
N ARG A 250 37.20 33.47 -30.28
CA ARG A 250 38.15 33.86 -29.23
C ARG A 250 37.47 34.31 -27.94
N GLU A 251 36.17 34.55 -27.96
CA GLU A 251 35.41 34.78 -26.74
C GLU A 251 35.39 33.49 -25.93
N THR A 252 35.79 33.57 -24.66
CA THR A 252 35.84 32.39 -23.80
C THR A 252 34.48 32.17 -23.14
N ALA A 253 34.25 30.94 -22.68
CA ALA A 253 33.06 30.65 -21.88
C ALA A 253 33.03 31.48 -20.58
N GLU A 254 34.19 31.90 -20.06
CA GLU A 254 34.25 32.87 -18.95
C GLU A 254 33.78 34.27 -19.38
N GLY A 255 34.19 34.76 -20.56
CA GLY A 255 33.72 36.05 -21.08
C GLY A 255 32.20 36.11 -21.26
N VAL A 256 31.59 35.04 -21.79
CA VAL A 256 30.11 34.95 -21.90
C VAL A 256 29.43 34.91 -20.54
N LYS A 257 30.07 34.30 -19.53
CA LYS A 257 29.56 34.31 -18.14
C LYS A 257 29.70 35.67 -17.47
N GLU A 258 30.68 36.49 -17.86
CA GLU A 258 30.81 37.87 -17.38
C GLU A 258 29.72 38.76 -17.98
N ASP A 259 29.43 38.60 -19.28
CA ASP A 259 28.37 39.36 -19.98
C ASP A 259 26.95 38.90 -19.60
N LEU A 260 26.78 37.61 -19.30
CA LEU A 260 25.51 37.00 -18.89
C LEU A 260 25.71 36.19 -17.60
N PRO A 261 25.85 36.85 -16.45
CA PRO A 261 26.12 36.17 -15.18
C PRO A 261 24.93 35.29 -14.78
N PRO A 262 25.15 33.97 -14.54
CA PRO A 262 24.07 33.08 -14.16
C PRO A 262 23.56 33.45 -12.75
N SER A 263 22.24 33.48 -12.60
CA SER A 263 21.61 33.71 -11.30
C SER A 263 21.88 32.55 -10.33
N GLU A 264 21.72 32.79 -9.03
CA GLU A 264 21.87 31.73 -8.02
C GLU A 264 20.89 30.57 -8.27
N ALA A 265 19.64 30.87 -8.63
CA ALA A 265 18.63 29.88 -8.96
C ALA A 265 19.02 29.04 -10.20
N GLU A 266 19.64 29.64 -11.22
CA GLU A 266 20.14 28.92 -12.39
C GLU A 266 21.29 27.97 -12.06
N VAL A 267 22.24 28.41 -11.22
CA VAL A 267 23.35 27.57 -10.79
C VAL A 267 22.85 26.40 -9.94
N GLN A 268 21.91 26.65 -9.02
CA GLN A 268 21.27 25.62 -8.21
C GLN A 268 20.47 24.64 -9.08
N GLY A 269 19.67 25.15 -10.02
CA GLY A 269 18.89 24.33 -10.96
C GLY A 269 19.75 23.45 -11.84
N ALA A 270 20.84 23.99 -12.41
CA ALA A 270 21.80 23.23 -13.20
C ALA A 270 22.49 22.12 -12.39
N ALA A 271 22.87 22.40 -11.14
CA ALA A 271 23.45 21.40 -10.24
C ALA A 271 22.45 20.28 -9.90
N VAL A 272 21.18 20.63 -9.67
CA VAL A 272 20.09 19.67 -9.45
C VAL A 272 19.87 18.81 -10.70
N ALA A 273 19.80 19.41 -11.88
CA ALA A 273 19.65 18.70 -13.14
C ALA A 273 20.81 17.74 -13.42
N ALA A 274 22.05 18.14 -13.13
CA ALA A 274 23.22 17.28 -13.27
C ALA A 274 23.17 16.07 -12.31
N LYS A 275 22.70 16.27 -11.07
CA LYS A 275 22.54 15.18 -10.10
C LYS A 275 21.44 14.20 -10.49
N LEU A 276 20.41 14.68 -11.17
CA LEU A 276 19.20 13.93 -11.54
C LEU A 276 19.21 13.46 -13.01
N GLU A 277 20.34 13.60 -13.72
CA GLU A 277 20.47 13.16 -15.11
C GLU A 277 20.34 11.62 -15.24
N ASP A 278 20.82 10.87 -14.25
CA ASP A 278 20.57 9.43 -14.14
C ASP A 278 19.16 9.16 -13.60
N PRO A 279 18.25 8.54 -14.39
CA PRO A 279 16.89 8.24 -13.95
C PRO A 279 16.85 7.33 -12.73
N ALA A 280 17.82 6.45 -12.54
CA ALA A 280 17.87 5.57 -11.36
C ALA A 280 18.18 6.37 -10.09
N ALA A 281 19.14 7.30 -10.16
CA ALA A 281 19.45 8.22 -9.07
C ALA A 281 18.26 9.15 -8.75
N ALA A 282 17.55 9.63 -9.77
CA ALA A 282 16.37 10.46 -9.59
C ALA A 282 15.19 9.68 -8.96
N LEU A 283 14.94 8.44 -9.40
CA LEU A 283 13.95 7.56 -8.78
C LEU A 283 14.29 7.28 -7.31
N GLN A 284 15.57 7.03 -7.00
CA GLN A 284 16.05 6.81 -5.63
C GLN A 284 15.89 8.05 -4.75
N ALA A 285 16.16 9.24 -5.28
CA ALA A 285 15.97 10.50 -4.56
C ALA A 285 14.49 10.78 -4.26
N LEU A 286 13.60 10.47 -5.21
CA LEU A 286 12.17 10.70 -5.09
C LEU A 286 11.46 9.68 -4.18
N LEU A 287 11.68 8.39 -4.42
CA LEU A 287 10.92 7.31 -3.76
C LEU A 287 11.57 6.84 -2.47
N GLY A 288 12.90 6.94 -2.32
CA GLY A 288 13.61 6.56 -1.10
C GLY A 288 13.21 5.16 -0.57
N PRO A 289 12.56 5.06 0.60
CA PRO A 289 12.12 3.78 1.17
C PRO A 289 11.03 3.08 0.36
N GLU A 290 10.33 3.77 -0.54
CA GLU A 290 9.31 3.20 -1.43
C GLU A 290 9.87 2.55 -2.69
N LEU A 291 11.19 2.42 -2.82
CA LEU A 291 11.74 1.61 -3.91
C LEU A 291 11.51 0.12 -3.70
N THR A 292 11.43 -0.32 -2.45
CA THR A 292 11.17 -1.71 -2.09
C THR A 292 9.69 -1.90 -1.74
N ALA A 293 9.11 -3.00 -2.23
CA ALA A 293 7.74 -3.34 -1.90
C ALA A 293 7.60 -3.61 -0.39
N LEU A 294 6.45 -3.24 0.17
CA LEU A 294 6.14 -3.50 1.57
C LEU A 294 6.18 -5.01 1.87
N GLY A 295 7.04 -5.41 2.81
CA GLY A 295 7.27 -6.82 3.17
C GLY A 295 8.35 -7.54 2.34
N ALA A 296 8.93 -6.89 1.32
CA ALA A 296 10.09 -7.41 0.58
C ALA A 296 11.44 -6.90 1.14
N GLY A 297 11.41 -5.86 1.99
CA GLY A 297 12.61 -5.32 2.63
C GLY A 297 13.22 -6.24 3.70
N ALA A 298 14.47 -5.98 4.08
CA ALA A 298 15.22 -6.77 5.07
C ALA A 298 14.84 -6.51 6.54
N GLY A 299 13.97 -5.52 6.82
CA GLY A 299 13.51 -5.16 8.16
C GLY A 299 12.09 -5.63 8.49
N PRO A 300 11.65 -5.53 9.76
CA PRO A 300 10.27 -5.82 10.13
C PRO A 300 9.28 -4.90 9.39
N LEU A 301 8.04 -5.38 9.21
CA LEU A 301 7.00 -4.66 8.48
C LEU A 301 6.65 -3.34 9.18
N SER A 302 6.63 -3.34 10.51
CA SER A 302 6.42 -2.13 11.33
C SER A 302 7.43 -1.02 11.02
N ALA A 303 8.72 -1.37 10.89
CA ALA A 303 9.78 -0.41 10.56
C ALA A 303 9.68 0.09 9.11
N GLN A 304 9.31 -0.79 8.18
CA GLN A 304 9.07 -0.41 6.78
C GLN A 304 7.91 0.59 6.66
N VAL A 305 6.78 0.31 7.32
CA VAL A 305 5.61 1.22 7.35
C VAL A 305 5.99 2.58 7.97
N ARG A 306 6.77 2.58 9.06
CA ARG A 306 7.27 3.82 9.70
C ARG A 306 8.10 4.65 8.71
N ALA A 307 9.09 4.03 8.07
CA ALA A 307 9.96 4.70 7.11
C ALA A 307 9.19 5.28 5.90
N VAL A 308 8.26 4.49 5.33
CA VAL A 308 7.40 4.95 4.22
C VAL A 308 6.49 6.11 4.66
N THR A 309 5.91 6.02 5.86
CA THR A 309 5.02 7.07 6.40
C THR A 309 5.77 8.39 6.62
N GLU A 310 6.98 8.32 7.19
CA GLU A 310 7.86 9.49 7.40
C GLU A 310 8.36 10.11 6.08
N HIS A 311 8.48 9.30 5.02
CA HIS A 311 8.85 9.77 3.69
C HIS A 311 7.69 10.44 2.95
N ARG A 312 6.48 9.87 3.05
CA ARG A 312 5.27 10.37 2.37
C ARG A 312 4.64 11.59 3.01
N TYR A 313 4.69 11.71 4.32
CA TYR A 313 3.88 12.67 5.05
C TYR A 313 4.69 13.43 6.09
N THR A 314 4.37 14.71 6.26
CA THR A 314 4.88 15.50 7.38
C THR A 314 4.15 15.13 8.68
N PRO A 315 4.78 15.30 9.86
CA PRO A 315 4.20 14.83 11.14
C PRO A 315 2.86 15.46 11.54
N ASP A 316 2.50 16.60 10.97
CA ASP A 316 1.24 17.30 11.21
C ASP A 316 0.05 16.67 10.47
N ARG A 317 0.30 15.81 9.47
CA ARG A 317 -0.73 15.19 8.64
C ARG A 317 -1.55 14.13 9.36
N TYR A 318 -2.83 14.04 9.02
CA TYR A 318 -3.70 12.95 9.49
C TYR A 318 -3.16 11.57 9.08
N MET A 319 -2.78 11.41 7.80
CA MET A 319 -2.22 10.15 7.29
C MET A 319 -0.92 9.73 7.98
N TYR A 320 -0.11 10.70 8.45
CA TYR A 320 1.08 10.40 9.25
C TYR A 320 0.69 9.74 10.58
N ARG A 321 -0.30 10.28 11.29
CA ARG A 321 -0.76 9.74 12.58
C ARG A 321 -1.33 8.34 12.43
N GLU A 322 -2.15 8.10 11.40
CA GLU A 322 -2.70 6.78 11.10
C GLU A 322 -1.61 5.78 10.70
N GLY A 323 -0.65 6.19 9.86
CA GLY A 323 0.50 5.34 9.49
C GLY A 323 1.37 4.96 10.68
N MET A 324 1.61 5.89 11.61
CA MET A 324 2.36 5.62 12.85
C MET A 324 1.56 4.72 13.81
N ALA A 325 0.23 4.87 13.87
CA ALA A 325 -0.63 3.98 14.63
C ALA A 325 -0.65 2.55 14.06
N LEU A 326 -0.67 2.42 12.72
CA LEU A 326 -0.54 1.15 12.02
C LEU A 326 0.82 0.49 12.31
N ALA A 327 1.92 1.24 12.19
CA ALA A 327 3.25 0.74 12.51
C ALA A 327 3.34 0.21 13.95
N LYS A 328 2.75 0.92 14.92
CA LYS A 328 2.70 0.48 16.33
C LYS A 328 1.86 -0.79 16.52
N ARG A 329 0.76 -0.93 15.79
CA ARG A 329 -0.05 -2.16 15.81
C ARG A 329 0.73 -3.34 15.24
N LEU A 330 1.40 -3.15 14.11
CA LEU A 330 2.26 -4.18 13.50
C LEU A 330 3.42 -4.58 14.42
N GLU A 331 4.02 -3.62 15.12
CA GLU A 331 5.08 -3.89 16.11
C GLU A 331 4.56 -4.79 17.25
N ALA A 332 3.32 -4.59 17.70
CA ALA A 332 2.70 -5.46 18.69
C ALA A 332 2.37 -6.87 18.13
N GLU A 333 1.94 -6.97 16.87
CA GLU A 333 1.68 -8.23 16.19
C GLU A 333 2.99 -9.02 15.94
N GLU A 334 4.06 -8.35 15.55
CA GLU A 334 5.41 -8.91 15.41
C GLU A 334 5.96 -9.38 16.76
N ALA A 335 5.80 -8.60 17.84
CA ALA A 335 6.20 -9.00 19.18
C ALA A 335 5.41 -10.22 19.68
N ALA A 336 4.12 -10.31 19.38
CA ALA A 336 3.30 -11.47 19.71
C ALA A 336 3.71 -12.72 18.93
N ALA A 337 4.02 -12.59 17.63
CA ALA A 337 4.54 -13.68 16.81
C ALA A 337 5.92 -14.16 17.30
N ALA A 338 6.83 -13.23 17.61
CA ALA A 338 8.14 -13.55 18.15
C ALA A 338 8.06 -14.26 19.51
N ALA A 339 7.15 -13.83 20.40
CA ALA A 339 6.88 -14.52 21.67
C ALA A 339 6.34 -15.95 21.47
N ALA A 340 5.65 -16.21 20.35
CA ALA A 340 5.21 -17.54 19.95
C ALA A 340 6.29 -18.34 19.19
N GLY A 341 7.49 -17.79 18.99
CA GLY A 341 8.57 -18.42 18.21
C GLY A 341 8.27 -18.49 16.71
N GLN A 342 7.40 -17.61 16.21
CA GLN A 342 6.96 -17.56 14.81
C GLN A 342 7.49 -16.30 14.12
N ASP A 343 7.74 -16.40 12.81
CA ASP A 343 8.01 -15.24 11.96
C ASP A 343 6.68 -14.70 11.40
N ALA A 344 6.35 -13.45 11.73
CA ALA A 344 5.14 -12.79 11.26
C ALA A 344 5.11 -12.64 9.72
N ALA A 345 6.27 -12.47 9.08
CA ALA A 345 6.37 -12.32 7.62
C ALA A 345 6.23 -13.65 6.87
N LYS A 346 6.54 -14.77 7.55
CA LYS A 346 6.49 -16.12 6.97
C LYS A 346 5.72 -17.06 7.90
N PRO A 347 4.40 -16.90 8.01
CA PRO A 347 3.59 -17.74 8.88
C PRO A 347 3.72 -19.21 8.46
N HIS A 348 3.88 -20.08 9.45
CA HIS A 348 3.96 -21.52 9.24
C HIS A 348 2.62 -22.07 8.73
N THR A 349 2.67 -23.08 7.87
CA THR A 349 1.46 -23.82 7.47
C THR A 349 0.88 -24.57 8.68
N PRO A 350 -0.43 -24.88 8.70
CA PRO A 350 -1.05 -25.71 9.74
C PRO A 350 -0.28 -26.98 10.08
N VAL A 351 0.18 -27.68 9.04
CA VAL A 351 1.00 -28.87 9.15
C VAL A 351 2.29 -28.59 9.90
N GLN A 352 3.00 -27.52 9.50
CA GLN A 352 4.25 -27.13 10.13
C GLN A 352 4.05 -26.73 11.59
N GLN A 353 2.98 -25.99 11.90
CA GLN A 353 2.64 -25.59 13.28
C GLN A 353 2.37 -26.81 14.17
N VAL A 354 1.64 -27.81 13.67
CA VAL A 354 1.40 -29.05 14.42
C VAL A 354 2.70 -29.84 14.61
N LEU A 355 3.56 -29.94 13.59
CA LEU A 355 4.86 -30.61 13.70
C LEU A 355 5.81 -29.91 14.69
N ASP A 356 5.83 -28.58 14.69
CA ASP A 356 6.61 -27.80 15.64
C ASP A 356 6.08 -27.96 17.06
N HIS A 357 4.74 -27.99 17.22
CA HIS A 357 4.10 -28.28 18.50
C HIS A 357 4.44 -29.70 18.99
N MET A 358 4.46 -30.72 18.12
CA MET A 358 4.92 -32.07 18.47
C MET A 358 6.33 -32.08 19.07
N ARG A 359 7.27 -31.38 18.43
CA ARG A 359 8.66 -31.27 18.91
C ARG A 359 8.73 -30.52 20.25
N ALA A 360 7.97 -29.45 20.40
CA ALA A 360 7.92 -28.68 21.64
C ALA A 360 7.35 -29.50 22.81
N ILE A 361 6.32 -30.33 22.58
CA ILE A 361 5.78 -31.23 23.62
C ILE A 361 6.84 -32.20 24.12
N GLU A 362 7.60 -32.83 23.21
CA GLU A 362 8.65 -33.79 23.56
C GLU A 362 9.70 -33.15 24.50
N ALA A 363 10.08 -31.91 24.22
CA ALA A 363 11.00 -31.14 25.06
C ALA A 363 10.42 -30.77 26.44
N ARG A 364 9.10 -30.54 26.53
CA ARG A 364 8.41 -30.13 27.77
C ARG A 364 7.99 -31.30 28.67
N ALA A 365 8.17 -32.54 28.23
CA ALA A 365 7.75 -33.72 28.99
C ALA A 365 8.39 -33.79 30.40
N THR A 366 9.64 -33.35 30.53
CA THR A 366 10.39 -33.28 31.79
C THR A 366 9.87 -32.19 32.72
N GLU A 367 9.47 -31.03 32.19
CA GLU A 367 8.85 -29.93 32.94
C GLU A 367 7.55 -30.38 33.60
N PHE A 368 6.71 -31.12 32.88
CA PHE A 368 5.44 -31.63 33.41
C PHE A 368 5.64 -32.68 34.51
N GLU A 369 6.64 -33.56 34.38
CA GLU A 369 6.98 -34.52 35.43
C GLU A 369 7.52 -33.83 36.68
N ALA A 370 8.31 -32.76 36.53
CA ALA A 370 8.76 -31.94 37.66
C ALA A 370 7.57 -31.23 38.34
N ALA A 371 6.67 -30.60 37.56
CA ALA A 371 5.48 -29.92 38.07
C ALA A 371 4.50 -30.87 38.78
N LYS A 372 4.41 -32.13 38.33
CA LYS A 372 3.59 -33.16 38.97
C LYS A 372 4.18 -33.60 40.32
N ARG A 373 5.51 -33.66 40.44
CA ARG A 373 6.20 -33.99 41.70
C ARG A 373 6.17 -32.87 42.72
N SER A 374 6.16 -31.61 42.26
CA SER A 374 6.07 -30.43 43.12
C SER A 374 4.63 -30.01 43.46
N ALA A 375 3.62 -30.82 43.13
CA ALA A 375 2.23 -30.48 43.35
C ALA A 375 1.83 -30.67 44.82
N ASP A 376 1.33 -29.60 45.45
CA ASP A 376 0.97 -29.58 46.89
C ASP A 376 -0.22 -30.49 47.25
N THR A 377 -1.05 -30.85 46.27
CA THR A 377 -2.25 -31.67 46.50
C THR A 377 -2.41 -32.77 45.44
N PRO A 378 -3.07 -33.89 45.77
CA PRO A 378 -3.40 -34.92 44.79
C PRO A 378 -4.26 -34.40 43.62
N TYR A 379 -5.08 -33.37 43.86
CA TYR A 379 -5.89 -32.74 42.82
C TYR A 379 -5.04 -31.91 41.86
N THR A 380 -4.12 -31.08 42.36
CA THR A 380 -3.24 -30.28 41.50
C THR A 380 -2.32 -31.17 40.66
N ALA A 381 -1.84 -32.29 41.23
CA ALA A 381 -1.10 -33.31 40.49
C ALA A 381 -1.93 -33.92 39.35
N TYR A 382 -3.23 -34.18 39.59
CA TYR A 382 -4.16 -34.67 38.57
C TYR A 382 -4.43 -33.64 37.47
N ALA A 383 -4.66 -32.37 37.84
CA ALA A 383 -4.90 -31.29 36.88
C ALA A 383 -3.69 -31.06 35.95
N VAL A 384 -2.47 -31.10 36.51
CA VAL A 384 -1.23 -31.04 35.72
C VAL A 384 -1.10 -32.24 34.77
N ALA A 385 -1.39 -33.45 35.25
CA ALA A 385 -1.34 -34.65 34.41
C ALA A 385 -2.37 -34.60 33.28
N LYS A 386 -3.58 -34.11 33.53
CA LYS A 386 -4.63 -33.94 32.50
C LYS A 386 -4.27 -32.87 31.48
N LYS A 387 -3.69 -31.76 31.93
CA LYS A 387 -3.15 -30.72 31.03
C LYS A 387 -2.04 -31.28 30.14
N GLN A 388 -1.15 -32.10 30.68
CA GLN A 388 -0.10 -32.77 29.89
C GLN A 388 -0.69 -33.77 28.89
N GLU A 389 -1.67 -34.58 29.30
CA GLU A 389 -2.36 -35.53 28.40
C GLU A 389 -3.02 -34.82 27.21
N PHE A 390 -3.70 -33.71 27.47
CA PHE A 390 -4.29 -32.86 26.44
C PHE A 390 -3.25 -32.27 25.50
N LEU A 391 -2.18 -31.69 26.06
CA LEU A 391 -1.13 -31.07 25.26
C LEU A 391 -0.29 -32.09 24.49
N LYS A 392 -0.27 -33.38 24.87
CA LYS A 392 0.46 -34.43 24.14
C LYS A 392 -0.11 -34.71 22.74
N ASP A 393 -1.41 -34.52 22.54
CA ASP A 393 -2.01 -34.60 21.21
C ASP A 393 -1.81 -33.26 20.49
N ALA A 394 -0.86 -33.22 19.55
CA ALA A 394 -0.58 -32.02 18.77
C ALA A 394 -1.75 -31.60 17.87
N SER A 395 -2.72 -32.48 17.61
CA SER A 395 -3.96 -32.14 16.92
C SER A 395 -4.82 -31.17 17.73
N ASN A 396 -4.61 -31.06 19.06
CA ASN A 396 -5.34 -30.13 19.92
C ASN A 396 -4.88 -28.67 19.77
N LEU A 397 -3.90 -28.39 18.91
CA LEU A 397 -3.53 -27.02 18.55
C LEU A 397 -4.73 -26.31 17.89
N ALA A 398 -5.17 -25.21 18.49
CA ALA A 398 -6.22 -24.38 17.93
C ALA A 398 -5.69 -23.61 16.71
N LEU A 399 -6.29 -23.88 15.54
CA LEU A 399 -5.92 -23.24 14.28
C LEU A 399 -7.11 -22.43 13.76
N ASP A 400 -6.97 -21.11 13.70
CA ASP A 400 -8.04 -20.19 13.27
C ASP A 400 -8.58 -20.54 11.88
N GLU A 401 -7.71 -20.99 10.99
CA GLU A 401 -8.02 -21.38 9.61
C GLU A 401 -8.98 -22.57 9.52
N LEU A 402 -9.02 -23.40 10.57
CA LEU A 402 -9.90 -24.57 10.66
C LEU A 402 -11.16 -24.25 11.48
N LEU A 403 -11.00 -23.44 12.53
CA LEU A 403 -12.10 -23.01 13.39
C LEU A 403 -13.04 -22.03 12.68
N ALA A 404 -12.48 -21.08 11.95
CA ALA A 404 -13.19 -20.00 11.26
C ALA A 404 -12.54 -19.70 9.90
N PRO A 405 -12.64 -20.62 8.91
CA PRO A 405 -12.02 -20.47 7.59
C PRO A 405 -12.47 -19.20 6.85
N GLU A 406 -13.74 -18.83 7.00
CA GLU A 406 -14.31 -17.62 6.40
C GLU A 406 -13.65 -16.34 6.94
N VAL A 407 -13.27 -16.30 8.22
CA VAL A 407 -12.62 -15.13 8.81
C VAL A 407 -11.22 -14.93 8.25
N VAL A 408 -10.46 -16.02 8.05
CA VAL A 408 -9.13 -15.95 7.43
C VAL A 408 -9.24 -15.50 5.98
N SER A 409 -10.25 -16.00 5.24
CA SER A 409 -10.52 -15.52 3.88
C SER A 409 -10.88 -14.04 3.87
N GLU A 410 -11.78 -13.58 4.75
CA GLU A 410 -12.18 -12.18 4.85
C GLU A 410 -10.99 -11.27 5.21
N MET A 411 -10.06 -11.72 6.07
CA MET A 411 -8.85 -10.97 6.38
C MET A 411 -7.94 -10.79 5.16
N MET A 412 -7.76 -11.87 4.38
CA MET A 412 -7.03 -11.81 3.11
C MET A 412 -7.71 -10.85 2.12
N ASP A 413 -9.03 -10.94 1.98
CA ASP A 413 -9.81 -10.10 1.07
C ASP A 413 -9.73 -8.61 1.45
N ILE A 414 -9.65 -8.28 2.75
CA ILE A 414 -9.43 -6.90 3.21
C ILE A 414 -8.09 -6.36 2.71
N GLU A 415 -6.99 -7.11 2.87
CA GLU A 415 -5.68 -6.66 2.39
C GLU A 415 -5.63 -6.58 0.85
N LEU A 416 -6.28 -7.51 0.15
CA LEU A 416 -6.38 -7.48 -1.31
C LEU A 416 -7.22 -6.30 -1.82
N ALA A 417 -8.27 -5.90 -1.09
CA ALA A 417 -9.07 -4.74 -1.43
C ALA A 417 -8.27 -3.43 -1.28
N GLU A 418 -7.42 -3.31 -0.25
CA GLU A 418 -6.53 -2.15 -0.12
C GLU A 418 -5.52 -2.07 -1.28
N LEU A 419 -5.00 -3.22 -1.74
CA LEU A 419 -4.12 -3.26 -2.92
C LEU A 419 -4.86 -2.93 -4.21
N ALA A 420 -6.12 -3.33 -4.34
CA ALA A 420 -6.95 -2.99 -5.49
C ALA A 420 -7.27 -1.49 -5.54
N GLU A 421 -7.53 -0.83 -4.41
CA GLU A 421 -7.68 0.62 -4.35
C GLU A 421 -6.40 1.37 -4.74
N LEU A 422 -5.23 0.88 -4.27
CA LEU A 422 -3.94 1.44 -4.68
C LEU A 422 -3.71 1.29 -6.17
N GLU A 423 -4.02 0.12 -6.74
CA GLU A 423 -3.90 -0.08 -8.18
C GLU A 423 -4.87 0.80 -8.97
N ALA A 424 -6.12 0.93 -8.54
CA ALA A 424 -7.09 1.82 -9.18
C ALA A 424 -6.61 3.28 -9.16
N SER A 425 -5.94 3.72 -8.09
CA SER A 425 -5.34 5.06 -8.06
C SER A 425 -4.18 5.24 -9.06
N ILE A 426 -3.47 4.17 -9.41
CA ILE A 426 -2.46 4.17 -10.47
C ILE A 426 -3.16 4.22 -11.83
N ASP A 427 -4.21 3.42 -12.05
CA ASP A 427 -5.01 3.46 -13.29
C ASP A 427 -5.56 4.87 -13.56
N ASP A 428 -6.14 5.51 -12.55
CA ASP A 428 -6.67 6.88 -12.65
C ASP A 428 -5.56 7.91 -12.95
N ALA A 429 -4.36 7.70 -12.41
CA ALA A 429 -3.23 8.58 -12.63
C ALA A 429 -2.58 8.39 -14.02
N GLU A 430 -2.65 7.18 -14.58
CA GLU A 430 -2.15 6.83 -15.91
C GLU A 430 -3.12 7.26 -17.03
N GLU A 431 -4.40 7.52 -16.73
CA GLU A 431 -5.45 7.80 -17.72
C GLU A 431 -5.10 8.95 -18.69
N GLU A 432 -4.62 10.07 -18.15
CA GLU A 432 -4.34 11.30 -18.91
C GLU A 432 -2.84 11.64 -18.95
N GLU A 433 -1.98 10.70 -18.53
CA GLU A 433 -0.55 10.96 -18.31
C GLU A 433 0.18 11.35 -19.59
N LEU A 434 -0.12 10.69 -20.72
CA LEU A 434 0.57 10.88 -21.99
C LEU A 434 0.45 12.33 -22.48
N TRP A 435 -0.74 12.92 -22.35
CA TRP A 435 -0.96 14.32 -22.71
C TRP A 435 -0.11 15.25 -21.85
N SER A 436 -0.15 15.07 -20.52
CA SER A 436 0.59 15.91 -19.58
C SER A 436 2.11 15.79 -19.74
N LEU A 437 2.63 14.58 -19.94
CA LEU A 437 4.05 14.31 -20.10
C LEU A 437 4.57 14.84 -21.44
N THR A 438 3.77 14.73 -22.50
CA THR A 438 4.16 15.27 -23.82
C THR A 438 4.26 16.79 -23.78
N LEU A 439 3.30 17.47 -23.14
CA LEU A 439 3.37 18.92 -22.94
C LEU A 439 4.58 19.35 -22.12
N ALA A 440 4.87 18.61 -21.03
CA ALA A 440 6.06 18.88 -20.21
C ALA A 440 7.36 18.68 -21.00
N ALA A 441 7.48 17.58 -21.75
CA ALA A 441 8.65 17.30 -22.60
C ALA A 441 8.85 18.38 -23.68
N GLN A 442 7.75 18.79 -24.32
CA GLN A 442 7.76 19.84 -25.34
C GLN A 442 8.23 21.17 -24.76
N LEU A 443 7.60 21.63 -23.68
CA LEU A 443 7.97 22.90 -23.04
C LEU A 443 9.41 22.88 -22.56
N LYS A 444 9.86 21.78 -21.97
CA LYS A 444 11.24 21.60 -21.51
C LYS A 444 12.27 21.72 -22.64
N HIS A 445 11.99 21.07 -23.77
CA HIS A 445 12.87 21.14 -24.94
C HIS A 445 12.90 22.56 -25.52
N LEU A 446 11.75 23.25 -25.58
CA LEU A 446 11.68 24.66 -25.99
C LEU A 446 12.49 25.54 -25.04
N GLN A 447 12.28 25.45 -23.73
CA GLN A 447 13.00 26.25 -22.73
C GLN A 447 14.53 26.05 -22.78
N LYS A 448 14.98 24.84 -23.10
CA LYS A 448 16.40 24.52 -23.18
C LYS A 448 17.11 25.13 -24.40
N HIS A 449 16.42 25.16 -25.55
CA HIS A 449 17.04 25.41 -26.85
C HIS A 449 16.58 26.70 -27.55
N PHE A 450 15.40 27.22 -27.21
CA PHE A 450 14.83 28.41 -27.85
C PHE A 450 15.71 29.64 -27.58
N GLY A 451 16.00 30.40 -28.64
CA GLY A 451 16.92 31.55 -28.60
C GLY A 451 18.42 31.20 -28.55
N VAL A 452 18.79 29.91 -28.52
CA VAL A 452 20.19 29.47 -28.49
C VAL A 452 20.56 28.71 -29.76
N ASP A 453 19.94 27.56 -29.99
CA ASP A 453 20.31 26.61 -31.04
C ASP A 453 19.11 25.88 -31.66
N LEU A 454 17.87 26.18 -31.25
CA LEU A 454 16.68 25.49 -31.74
C LEU A 454 16.34 25.85 -33.19
N PRO A 455 16.33 24.89 -34.13
CA PRO A 455 15.90 25.15 -35.50
C PRO A 455 14.38 25.34 -35.59
N HIS A 456 13.92 26.31 -36.40
CA HIS A 456 12.49 26.53 -36.65
C HIS A 456 11.74 25.29 -37.17
N GLY A 457 12.42 24.42 -37.94
CA GLY A 457 11.83 23.15 -38.39
C GLY A 457 11.48 22.19 -37.24
N VAL A 458 12.25 22.22 -36.15
CA VAL A 458 11.94 21.45 -34.93
C VAL A 458 10.76 22.07 -34.20
N ILE A 459 10.68 23.40 -34.11
CA ILE A 459 9.53 24.12 -33.52
C ILE A 459 8.25 23.77 -34.27
N ALA A 460 8.26 23.86 -35.60
CA ALA A 460 7.10 23.52 -36.43
C ALA A 460 6.71 22.03 -36.36
N HIS A 461 7.66 21.13 -36.09
CA HIS A 461 7.37 19.73 -35.86
C HIS A 461 6.73 19.48 -34.49
N MET A 462 7.25 20.13 -33.44
CA MET A 462 6.73 19.99 -32.07
C MET A 462 5.34 20.61 -31.92
N ASP A 463 5.13 21.80 -32.51
CA ASP A 463 3.87 22.51 -32.46
C ASP A 463 3.45 23.10 -33.82
N PRO A 464 2.96 22.25 -34.73
CA PRO A 464 2.54 22.70 -36.05
C PRO A 464 1.32 23.62 -36.01
N ILE A 465 0.49 23.55 -34.96
CA ILE A 465 -0.74 24.34 -34.87
C ILE A 465 -0.42 25.76 -34.40
N THR A 466 0.49 25.93 -33.44
CA THR A 466 1.00 27.27 -33.07
C THR A 466 1.62 27.95 -34.29
N ILE A 467 2.50 27.28 -35.03
CA ILE A 467 3.11 27.85 -36.25
C ILE A 467 2.06 28.20 -37.28
N LYS A 468 1.07 27.32 -37.52
CA LYS A 468 -0.03 27.62 -38.44
C LYS A 468 -0.81 28.88 -38.05
N LYS A 469 -0.99 29.16 -36.75
CA LYS A 469 -1.70 30.36 -36.28
C LYS A 469 -0.86 31.63 -36.43
N ILE A 470 0.44 31.56 -36.13
CA ILE A 470 1.38 32.67 -36.37
C ILE A 470 1.49 32.97 -37.87
N ASP A 471 1.62 31.94 -38.71
CA ASP A 471 1.62 32.07 -40.18
C ASP A 471 0.31 32.67 -40.69
N TRP A 472 -0.82 32.38 -40.03
CA TRP A 472 -2.10 32.98 -40.38
C TRP A 472 -2.12 34.49 -40.09
N GLU A 473 -1.58 34.95 -38.97
CA GLU A 473 -1.49 36.39 -38.66
C GLU A 473 -0.65 37.13 -39.69
N THR A 474 0.54 36.63 -39.97
CA THR A 474 1.44 37.20 -41.00
C THR A 474 0.82 37.17 -42.40
N THR A 475 0.06 36.12 -42.75
CA THR A 475 -0.64 36.03 -44.05
C THR A 475 -1.74 37.10 -44.19
N ASN A 476 -2.34 37.54 -43.07
CA ASN A 476 -3.45 38.47 -43.07
C ASN A 476 -3.03 39.92 -42.74
N ASN A 477 -1.74 40.23 -42.81
CA ASN A 477 -1.15 41.53 -42.43
C ASN A 477 -1.47 41.94 -40.98
N LEU A 478 -1.38 40.97 -40.06
CA LEU A 478 -1.55 41.13 -38.61
C LEU A 478 -0.28 40.70 -37.86
N GLU A 479 0.89 40.80 -38.49
CA GLU A 479 2.18 40.39 -37.91
C GLU A 479 2.63 41.21 -36.69
N ASP A 480 2.04 42.39 -36.48
CA ASP A 480 2.28 43.31 -35.36
C ASP A 480 1.05 43.43 -34.44
N PHE A 481 0.18 42.41 -34.44
CA PHE A 481 -1.06 42.45 -33.67
C PHE A 481 -0.83 42.47 -32.16
N ASP A 482 0.19 41.78 -31.66
CA ASP A 482 0.59 41.85 -30.25
C ASP A 482 1.03 43.27 -29.85
N ILE A 483 1.84 43.93 -30.68
CA ILE A 483 2.26 45.32 -30.52
C ILE A 483 1.04 46.26 -30.53
N THR A 484 0.11 46.04 -31.46
CA THR A 484 -1.13 46.83 -31.54
C THR A 484 -1.95 46.72 -30.26
N LEU A 485 -2.06 45.52 -29.68
CA LEU A 485 -2.77 45.33 -28.41
C LEU A 485 -2.05 45.99 -27.24
N GLU A 486 -0.72 45.93 -27.18
CA GLU A 486 0.09 46.63 -26.19
C GLU A 486 -0.07 48.16 -26.29
N ASP A 487 0.01 48.72 -27.49
CA ASP A 487 -0.12 50.17 -27.76
C ASP A 487 -1.49 50.70 -27.34
N MET A 488 -2.53 49.87 -27.45
CA MET A 488 -3.89 50.18 -26.98
C MET A 488 -4.07 50.00 -25.47
N GLY A 489 -3.06 49.48 -24.75
CA GLY A 489 -3.16 49.11 -23.34
C GLY A 489 -4.15 47.98 -23.08
N ALA A 490 -4.41 47.13 -24.07
CA ALA A 490 -5.43 46.10 -24.05
C ALA A 490 -4.90 44.76 -23.48
N GLU A 491 -4.35 44.79 -22.25
CA GLU A 491 -3.70 43.63 -21.62
C GLU A 491 -4.58 42.36 -21.59
N ALA A 492 -5.86 42.50 -21.24
CA ALA A 492 -6.78 41.36 -21.24
C ALA A 492 -6.99 40.75 -22.64
N ALA A 493 -6.98 41.58 -23.69
CA ALA A 493 -7.09 41.10 -25.06
C ALA A 493 -5.78 40.43 -25.52
N LYS A 494 -4.63 40.92 -25.05
CA LYS A 494 -3.32 40.31 -25.30
C LYS A 494 -3.19 38.94 -24.62
N GLU A 495 -3.63 38.83 -23.37
CA GLU A 495 -3.72 37.53 -22.67
C GLU A 495 -4.66 36.58 -23.40
N GLN A 496 -5.84 37.07 -23.82
CA GLN A 496 -6.79 36.26 -24.60
C GLN A 496 -6.19 35.80 -25.92
N TRP A 497 -5.50 36.67 -26.65
CA TRP A 497 -4.81 36.34 -27.90
C TRP A 497 -3.79 35.21 -27.70
N ALA A 498 -2.92 35.33 -26.70
CA ALA A 498 -1.93 34.29 -26.39
C ALA A 498 -2.60 32.95 -25.98
N LEU A 499 -3.64 33.01 -25.16
CA LEU A 499 -4.43 31.84 -24.75
C LEU A 499 -5.11 31.17 -25.95
N GLU A 500 -5.71 31.93 -26.85
CA GLU A 500 -6.36 31.40 -28.04
C GLU A 500 -5.35 30.85 -29.05
N THR A 501 -4.13 31.39 -29.11
CA THR A 501 -3.04 30.81 -29.90
C THR A 501 -2.66 29.43 -29.36
N LEU A 502 -2.49 29.28 -28.06
CA LEU A 502 -2.09 28.02 -27.41
C LEU A 502 -3.26 27.08 -27.02
N SER A 503 -4.52 27.47 -27.24
CA SER A 503 -5.72 26.74 -26.79
C SER A 503 -5.79 25.28 -27.26
N HIS A 504 -5.16 24.97 -28.39
CA HIS A 504 -5.11 23.63 -28.97
C HIS A 504 -4.27 22.64 -28.15
N HIS A 505 -3.46 23.08 -27.18
CA HIS A 505 -2.77 22.20 -26.24
C HIS A 505 -3.75 21.38 -25.39
N PHE A 506 -4.96 21.92 -25.12
CA PHE A 506 -6.02 21.20 -24.41
C PHE A 506 -6.90 20.34 -25.33
N LEU A 507 -6.79 20.50 -26.66
CA LEU A 507 -7.64 19.82 -27.63
C LEU A 507 -7.59 18.28 -27.54
N PRO A 508 -6.42 17.62 -27.36
CA PRO A 508 -6.38 16.18 -27.17
C PRO A 508 -7.18 15.72 -25.95
N LEU A 509 -7.02 16.42 -24.82
CA LEU A 509 -7.68 16.10 -23.55
C LEU A 509 -9.21 16.22 -23.65
N ILE A 510 -9.70 17.36 -24.15
CA ILE A 510 -11.16 17.57 -24.27
C ILE A 510 -11.79 16.60 -25.28
N ARG A 511 -11.09 16.23 -26.37
CA ARG A 511 -11.57 15.20 -27.30
C ARG A 511 -11.64 13.82 -26.66
N TYR A 512 -10.65 13.48 -25.84
CA TYR A 512 -10.64 12.24 -25.07
C TYR A 512 -11.82 12.19 -24.07
N ARG A 513 -11.97 13.23 -23.24
CA ARG A 513 -13.06 13.31 -22.25
C ARG A 513 -14.44 13.33 -22.91
N ARG A 514 -14.59 14.00 -24.06
CA ARG A 514 -15.81 13.95 -24.89
C ARG A 514 -16.14 12.53 -25.34
N ALA A 515 -15.14 11.79 -25.82
CA ALA A 515 -15.33 10.40 -26.25
C ALA A 515 -15.72 9.48 -25.07
N LYS A 516 -15.11 9.69 -23.90
CA LYS A 516 -15.44 8.99 -22.63
C LYS A 516 -16.88 9.30 -22.17
N ALA A 517 -17.28 10.57 -22.19
CA ALA A 517 -18.67 10.96 -21.89
C ALA A 517 -19.66 10.30 -22.86
N LYS A 518 -19.35 10.32 -24.16
CA LYS A 518 -20.17 9.69 -25.21
C LYS A 518 -20.30 8.18 -25.03
N SER A 519 -19.24 7.46 -24.66
CA SER A 519 -19.31 6.03 -24.41
C SER A 519 -20.11 5.69 -23.14
N ALA A 520 -20.10 6.58 -22.15
CA ALA A 520 -20.94 6.49 -20.96
C ALA A 520 -22.40 6.95 -21.18
N GLY A 521 -22.75 7.43 -22.38
CA GLY A 521 -24.11 7.90 -22.71
C GLY A 521 -24.49 9.23 -22.07
N ILE A 522 -23.52 10.01 -21.60
CA ILE A 522 -23.72 11.33 -21.00
C ILE A 522 -23.20 12.45 -21.91
N ALA A 523 -23.74 13.65 -21.76
CA ALA A 523 -23.23 14.83 -22.44
C ALA A 523 -21.90 15.28 -21.81
N TYR A 524 -21.03 15.93 -22.59
CA TYR A 524 -19.80 16.51 -22.08
C TYR A 524 -20.08 17.92 -21.57
N ASP A 525 -20.00 18.13 -20.25
CA ASP A 525 -20.45 19.37 -19.59
C ASP A 525 -19.91 20.67 -20.20
N PRO A 526 -18.61 20.79 -20.57
CA PRO A 526 -18.08 22.02 -21.16
C PRO A 526 -18.68 22.42 -22.52
N GLU A 527 -19.39 21.51 -23.21
CA GLU A 527 -20.09 21.82 -24.46
C GLU A 527 -21.51 22.34 -24.26
N LEU A 528 -22.00 22.31 -23.03
CA LEU A 528 -23.34 22.75 -22.70
C LEU A 528 -23.35 24.24 -22.42
N ALA A 529 -24.25 24.97 -23.07
CA ALA A 529 -24.44 26.41 -22.83
C ALA A 529 -24.93 26.72 -21.40
N SER A 530 -25.42 25.73 -20.67
CA SER A 530 -25.76 25.80 -19.26
C SER A 530 -25.48 24.45 -18.61
N PRO A 531 -24.97 24.40 -17.37
CA PRO A 531 -24.77 23.13 -16.69
C PRO A 531 -26.09 22.37 -16.58
N LEU A 532 -26.07 21.05 -16.83
CA LEU A 532 -27.21 20.18 -16.55
C LEU A 532 -27.51 20.29 -15.05
N ARG A 533 -28.72 20.76 -14.72
CA ARG A 533 -29.19 20.84 -13.33
C ARG A 533 -29.59 19.48 -12.81
#